data_AF-A0A382NEC6-F1
#
_entry.id   AF-A0A382NEC6-F1
#
_cell.length_a   1.000
_cell.length_b   1.000
_cell.length_c   1.000
_cell.angle_alpha   90.00
_cell.angle_beta   90.00
_cell.angle_gamma   90.00
#
_symmetry.space_group_name_H-M   'P 1'
#
loop_
_entity.id
_entity.type
_entity.pdbx_description
1 polymer ?
#
loop_
_entity_poly.entity_id
_entity_poly.type
_entity_poly.pdbx_seq_one_letter_code
_entity_poly.pdbx_strand_id
1 'polypeptide(L)'
;ALQASEETFSLNKWFMSYMGIFFIIFSFLKLLNVSGFSMTFKKYDLISKIIPGYANSYPFIELALGIIFLTQTQSILIYANVLTLVFMISQTIGIIRSLSKSEQIQCACMGSAVDVPLSSLTVAENIIMIAMATYMIIQFL
;
A
#
# COMPACT_ATOMS: atom_id res chain seq x y z
N ALA A 1 -16.72 9.07 37.95
CA ALA A 1 -17.71 8.60 36.96
C ALA A 1 -16.99 8.51 35.62
N LEU A 2 -16.96 7.32 35.02
CA LEU A 2 -16.42 7.08 33.68
C LEU A 2 -17.07 8.06 32.70
N GLN A 3 -16.28 8.92 32.06
CA GLN A 3 -16.70 9.60 30.84
C GLN A 3 -16.74 8.54 29.74
N ALA A 4 -17.92 7.96 29.51
CA ALA A 4 -18.26 7.39 28.23
C ALA A 4 -18.28 8.55 27.22
N SER A 5 -17.15 8.79 26.57
CA SER A 5 -17.06 9.69 25.42
C SER A 5 -17.96 9.16 24.32
N GLU A 6 -18.82 10.02 23.78
CA GLU A 6 -19.76 9.71 22.71
C GLU A 6 -19.17 8.78 21.64
N GLU A 7 -19.86 7.66 21.40
CA GLU A 7 -19.65 6.72 20.30
C GLU A 7 -20.00 7.38 18.94
N THR A 8 -19.46 8.55 18.64
CA THR A 8 -19.44 9.04 17.26
C THR A 8 -18.35 8.27 16.53
N PHE A 9 -18.74 7.21 15.82
CA PHE A 9 -17.87 6.52 14.88
C PHE A 9 -17.29 7.55 13.90
N SER A 10 -16.08 8.03 14.21
CA SER A 10 -15.39 9.02 13.39
C SER A 10 -14.79 8.25 12.23
N LEU A 11 -15.56 8.11 11.15
CA LEU A 11 -15.14 7.45 9.90
C LEU A 11 -13.70 7.82 9.51
N ASN A 12 -13.34 9.08 9.68
CA ASN A 12 -11.99 9.60 9.46
C ASN A 12 -10.92 8.88 10.30
N LYS A 13 -11.12 8.72 11.61
CA LYS A 13 -10.18 8.03 12.51
C LYS A 13 -10.10 6.53 12.21
N TRP A 14 -11.21 5.94 11.79
CA TRP A 14 -11.25 4.54 11.37
C TRP A 14 -10.46 4.32 10.08
N PHE A 15 -10.66 5.16 9.05
CA PHE A 15 -9.89 5.11 7.81
C PHE A 15 -8.40 5.33 8.05
N MET A 16 -8.00 6.32 8.85
CA MET A 16 -6.59 6.55 9.20
C MET A 16 -5.97 5.33 9.88
N SER A 17 -6.64 4.78 10.89
CA SER A 17 -6.13 3.60 11.62
C SER A 17 -6.03 2.38 10.72
N TYR A 18 -7.05 2.13 9.89
CA TYR A 18 -7.06 1.00 8.95
C TYR A 18 -5.92 1.12 7.94
N MET A 19 -5.78 2.27 7.27
CA MET A 19 -4.70 2.51 6.31
C MET A 19 -3.33 2.39 6.96
N GLY A 20 -3.16 2.93 8.18
CA GLY A 20 -1.91 2.85 8.92
C GLY A 20 -1.50 1.42 9.26
N ILE A 21 -2.41 0.64 9.85
CA ILE A 21 -2.16 -0.78 10.20
C ILE A 21 -1.87 -1.58 8.94
N PHE A 22 -2.65 -1.37 7.88
CA PHE A 22 -2.47 -2.05 6.59
C PHE A 22 -1.06 -1.79 6.04
N PHE A 23 -0.64 -0.54 5.96
CA PHE A 23 0.71 -0.19 5.50
C PHE A 23 1.81 -0.82 6.36
N ILE A 24 1.67 -0.82 7.69
CA ILE A 24 2.66 -1.43 8.59
C ILE A 24 2.77 -2.94 8.35
N ILE A 25 1.65 -3.65 8.29
CA ILE A 25 1.64 -5.11 8.10
C ILE A 25 2.23 -5.47 6.73
N PHE A 26 1.76 -4.83 5.66
CA PHE A 26 2.23 -5.13 4.31
C PHE A 26 3.69 -4.73 4.09
N SER A 27 4.12 -3.60 4.66
CA SER A 27 5.53 -3.21 4.66
C SER A 27 6.38 -4.25 5.39
N PHE A 28 5.96 -4.70 6.58
CA PHE A 28 6.70 -5.69 7.35
C PHE A 28 6.88 -7.00 6.59
N LEU A 29 5.81 -7.51 5.96
CA LEU A 29 5.89 -8.71 5.12
C LEU A 29 6.87 -8.55 3.96
N LYS A 30 6.92 -7.37 3.33
CA LYS A 30 7.88 -7.06 2.25
C LYS A 30 9.32 -6.90 2.78
N LEU A 31 9.49 -6.40 4.00
CA LEU A 31 10.78 -6.27 4.68
C LEU A 31 11.39 -7.63 5.07
N LEU A 32 10.57 -8.65 5.35
CA LEU A 32 11.06 -10.00 5.63
C LEU A 32 11.85 -10.60 4.45
N ASN A 33 11.49 -10.24 3.22
CA ASN A 33 12.23 -10.67 2.03
C ASN A 33 12.31 -9.55 0.97
N VAL A 34 13.09 -8.51 1.29
CA VAL A 34 13.25 -7.35 0.39
C VAL A 34 13.84 -7.75 -0.96
N SER A 35 14.77 -8.70 -0.99
CA SER A 35 15.42 -9.13 -2.25
C SER A 35 14.42 -9.82 -3.19
N GLY A 36 13.65 -10.78 -2.67
CA GLY A 36 12.59 -11.46 -3.43
C GLY A 36 11.48 -10.51 -3.89
N PHE A 37 11.07 -9.59 -3.00
CA PHE A 37 10.11 -8.54 -3.33
C PHE A 37 10.64 -7.64 -4.45
N SER A 38 11.83 -7.07 -4.30
CA SER A 38 12.43 -6.13 -5.26
C SER A 38 12.60 -6.75 -6.65
N MET A 39 12.98 -8.03 -6.73
CA MET A 39 13.11 -8.74 -8.01
C MET A 39 11.76 -8.89 -8.74
N THR A 40 10.68 -9.12 -7.98
CA THR A 40 9.33 -9.28 -8.54
C THR A 40 8.69 -7.93 -8.83
N PHE A 41 8.82 -6.96 -7.92
CA PHE A 41 8.27 -5.61 -8.01
C PHE A 41 8.77 -4.86 -9.25
N LYS A 42 10.06 -4.99 -9.58
CA LYS A 42 10.66 -4.43 -10.81
C LYS A 42 10.00 -4.92 -12.10
N LYS A 43 9.41 -6.12 -12.11
CA LYS A 43 8.82 -6.70 -13.33
C LYS A 43 7.51 -6.01 -13.72
N TYR A 44 6.68 -5.63 -12.75
CA TYR A 44 5.34 -5.09 -13.01
C TYR A 44 5.18 -3.60 -12.69
N ASP A 45 5.86 -3.06 -11.68
CA ASP A 45 5.70 -1.67 -11.27
C ASP A 45 6.34 -0.71 -12.27
N LEU A 46 5.59 0.34 -12.65
CA LEU A 46 5.99 1.31 -13.67
C LEU A 46 7.13 2.21 -13.16
N ILE A 47 7.08 2.62 -11.90
CA ILE A 47 8.05 3.53 -11.28
C ILE A 47 9.39 2.81 -11.11
N SER A 48 9.36 1.53 -10.72
CA SER A 48 10.53 0.68 -10.59
C SER A 48 11.24 0.38 -11.91
N LYS A 49 10.53 0.46 -13.04
CA LYS A 49 11.14 0.37 -14.38
C LYS A 49 11.93 1.62 -14.75
N ILE A 50 11.54 2.77 -14.20
CA ILE A 50 12.17 4.06 -14.49
C ILE A 50 13.34 4.31 -13.52
N ILE A 51 13.17 4.01 -12.23
CA ILE A 51 14.16 4.30 -11.18
C ILE A 51 14.74 2.99 -10.63
N PRO A 52 15.95 2.59 -11.07
CA PRO A 52 16.63 1.43 -10.52
C PRO A 52 17.03 1.71 -9.06
N GLY A 53 16.32 1.06 -8.13
CA GLY A 53 16.53 1.23 -6.68
C GLY A 53 15.23 1.54 -5.92
N TYR A 54 14.21 2.08 -6.60
CA TYR A 54 12.92 2.39 -5.99
C TYR A 54 12.25 1.16 -5.38
N ALA A 55 12.35 0.00 -6.05
CA ALA A 55 11.82 -1.27 -5.56
C ALA A 55 12.41 -1.70 -4.20
N ASN A 56 13.66 -1.34 -3.90
CA ASN A 56 14.31 -1.66 -2.63
C ASN A 56 13.91 -0.70 -1.51
N SER A 57 13.69 0.58 -1.85
CA SER A 57 13.24 1.60 -0.90
C SER A 57 11.74 1.53 -0.61
N TYR A 58 10.94 0.94 -1.49
CA TYR A 58 9.48 0.95 -1.42
C TYR A 58 8.91 0.41 -0.09
N PRO A 59 9.38 -0.73 0.46
CA PRO A 59 8.89 -1.22 1.76
C PRO A 59 9.11 -0.20 2.89
N PHE A 60 10.21 0.56 2.86
CA PHE A 60 10.48 1.61 3.84
C PHE A 60 9.55 2.81 3.69
N ILE A 61 9.18 3.16 2.44
CA ILE A 61 8.22 4.22 2.16
C ILE A 61 6.84 3.84 2.71
N GLU A 62 6.42 2.60 2.52
CA GLU A 62 5.16 2.09 3.10
C GLU A 62 5.19 2.08 4.62
N LEU A 63 6.33 1.71 5.24
CA LEU A 63 6.49 1.78 6.69
C LEU A 63 6.31 3.21 7.20
N ALA A 64 6.98 4.17 6.55
CA ALA A 64 6.89 5.58 6.90
C ALA A 64 5.46 6.11 6.76
N LEU A 65 4.77 5.77 5.67
CA LEU A 65 3.36 6.09 5.47
C LEU A 65 2.48 5.50 6.58
N GLY A 66 2.68 4.23 6.93
CA GLY A 66 1.96 3.57 8.02
C GLY A 66 2.11 4.31 9.35
N ILE A 67 3.33 4.70 9.71
CA ILE A 67 3.61 5.49 10.92
C ILE A 67 2.90 6.85 10.87
N ILE A 68 2.92 7.52 9.72
CA ILE A 68 2.26 8.82 9.55
C ILE A 68 0.74 8.70 9.76
N PHE A 69 0.10 7.67 9.18
CA PHE A 69 -1.33 7.44 9.36
C PHE A 69 -1.69 7.08 10.81
N LEU A 70 -0.85 6.32 11.51
CA LEU A 70 -1.06 5.96 12.92
C LEU A 70 -0.84 7.14 13.88
N THR A 71 0.12 8.02 13.59
CA THR A 71 0.39 9.21 14.41
C THR A 71 -0.64 10.32 14.22
N GLN A 72 -1.50 10.24 13.20
CA GLN A 72 -2.58 11.20 12.91
C GLN A 72 -2.11 12.66 12.86
N THR A 73 -0.87 12.88 12.39
CA THR A 73 -0.27 14.22 12.31
C THR A 73 -0.93 15.02 11.19
N GLN A 74 -1.90 15.88 11.52
CA GLN A 74 -2.75 16.59 10.54
C GLN A 74 -1.97 17.33 9.45
N SER A 75 -0.86 18.00 9.79
CA SER A 75 -0.08 18.80 8.84
C SER A 75 0.57 17.97 7.71
N ILE A 76 0.93 16.72 8.00
CA ILE A 76 1.59 15.83 7.04
C ILE A 76 0.59 14.89 6.35
N LEU A 77 -0.62 14.78 6.91
CA LEU A 77 -1.62 13.80 6.51
C LEU A 77 -2.13 14.00 5.07
N ILE A 78 -2.26 15.25 4.63
CA ILE A 78 -2.62 15.56 3.23
C ILE A 78 -1.58 15.00 2.24
N TYR A 79 -0.30 15.18 2.54
CA TYR A 79 0.79 14.66 1.71
C TYR A 79 0.82 13.14 1.70
N ALA A 80 0.59 12.50 2.85
CA ALA A 80 0.53 11.05 2.96
C ALA A 80 -0.61 10.46 2.13
N ASN A 81 -1.82 11.05 2.16
CA ASN A 81 -2.94 10.58 1.36
C ASN A 81 -2.68 10.73 -0.15
N VAL A 82 -2.11 11.87 -0.58
CA VAL A 82 -1.74 12.08 -1.99
C VAL A 82 -0.70 11.05 -2.44
N LEU A 83 0.32 10.81 -1.61
CA LEU A 83 1.37 9.84 -1.91
C LEU A 83 0.83 8.41 -2.00
N THR A 84 -0.03 8.03 -1.04
CA THR A 84 -0.77 6.75 -1.08
C THR A 84 -1.57 6.61 -2.36
N LEU A 85 -2.29 7.65 -2.79
CA LEU A 85 -3.10 7.62 -3.99
C LEU A 85 -2.24 7.40 -5.25
N VAL A 86 -1.11 8.11 -5.37
CA VAL A 86 -0.15 7.91 -6.48
C VAL A 86 0.40 6.48 -6.51
N PHE A 87 0.84 5.95 -5.36
CA PHE A 87 1.40 4.61 -5.29
C PHE A 87 0.38 3.51 -5.56
N MET A 88 -0.84 3.64 -5.03
CA MET A 88 -1.88 2.65 -5.23
C MET A 88 -2.39 2.64 -6.66
N ILE A 89 -2.48 3.80 -7.32
CA ILE A 89 -2.80 3.87 -8.75
C ILE A 89 -1.69 3.22 -9.58
N SER A 90 -0.42 3.56 -9.32
CA SER A 90 0.72 2.95 -10.04
C SER A 90 0.71 1.43 -9.93
N GLN A 91 0.55 0.90 -8.71
CA GLN A 91 0.49 -0.53 -8.45
C GLN A 91 -0.72 -1.18 -9.11
N THR A 92 -1.89 -0.56 -9.05
CA THR A 92 -3.11 -1.09 -9.68
C THR A 92 -2.92 -1.22 -11.19
N ILE A 93 -2.37 -0.20 -11.85
CA ILE A 93 -2.08 -0.25 -13.29
C ILE A 93 -1.02 -1.32 -13.60
N GLY A 94 0.03 -1.43 -12.78
CA GLY A 94 1.08 -2.43 -12.92
C GLY A 94 0.55 -3.87 -12.81
N ILE A 95 -0.29 -4.13 -11.81
CA ILE A 95 -0.93 -5.43 -11.58
C ILE A 95 -1.91 -5.75 -12.72
N ILE A 96 -2.79 -4.82 -13.11
CA ILE A 96 -3.73 -5.02 -14.23
C ILE A 96 -2.97 -5.33 -15.53
N ARG A 97 -1.88 -4.61 -15.82
CA ARG A 97 -1.05 -4.89 -17.01
C ARG A 97 -0.35 -6.25 -16.92
N SER A 98 0.11 -6.64 -15.74
CA SER A 98 0.73 -7.95 -15.51
C SER A 98 -0.28 -9.09 -15.70
N LEU A 99 -1.51 -8.93 -15.20
CA LEU A 99 -2.61 -9.90 -15.40
C LEU A 99 -3.06 -9.94 -16.87
N SER A 100 -3.22 -8.78 -17.52
CA SER A 100 -3.64 -8.69 -18.91
C SER A 100 -2.63 -9.26 -19.90
N LYS A 101 -1.36 -9.36 -19.52
CA LYS A 101 -0.32 -9.91 -20.38
C LYS A 101 -0.33 -11.43 -20.48
N SER A 102 -1.08 -12.16 -19.65
CA SER A 102 -1.11 -13.64 -19.62
C SER A 102 0.26 -14.27 -19.90
N GLU A 103 1.33 -13.68 -19.33
CA GLU A 103 2.64 -14.31 -19.44
C GLU A 103 2.58 -15.52 -18.53
N GLN A 104 2.31 -16.66 -19.16
CA GLN A 104 2.46 -17.98 -18.58
C GLN A 104 3.80 -17.99 -17.88
N ILE A 105 3.76 -18.00 -16.54
CA ILE A 105 4.93 -18.12 -15.71
C ILE A 105 5.45 -19.53 -15.97
N GLN A 106 6.33 -19.67 -16.96
CA GLN A 106 7.18 -20.83 -17.08
C GLN A 106 7.97 -20.93 -15.78
N CYS A 107 7.82 -22.10 -15.16
CA CYS A 107 8.34 -22.50 -13.86
C CYS A 107 9.66 -21.82 -13.50
N ALA A 108 9.65 -20.99 -12.46
CA ALA A 108 10.83 -20.69 -11.68
C ALA A 108 10.58 -21.23 -10.27
N CYS A 109 11.14 -22.40 -9.98
CA CYS A 109 11.36 -22.84 -8.62
C CYS A 109 12.16 -21.75 -7.91
N MET A 110 11.53 -20.90 -7.10
CA MET A 110 12.29 -20.03 -6.22
C MET A 110 11.46 -19.68 -5.00
N GLY A 111 11.88 -20.28 -3.88
CA GLY A 111 11.25 -20.13 -2.58
C GLY A 111 11.12 -18.67 -2.16
N SER A 112 9.94 -18.33 -1.68
CA SER A 112 9.73 -17.22 -0.77
C SER A 112 8.69 -17.69 0.23
N ALA A 113 9.06 -17.73 1.50
CA ALA A 113 8.35 -18.43 2.57
C ALA A 113 6.95 -17.86 2.91
N VAL A 114 6.43 -16.93 2.12
CA VAL A 114 5.07 -16.40 2.22
C VAL A 114 4.59 -16.02 0.82
N ASP A 115 3.91 -16.94 0.15
CA ASP A 115 3.09 -16.65 -1.03
C ASP A 115 1.86 -15.85 -0.58
N VAL A 116 1.94 -14.52 -0.53
CA VAL A 116 0.74 -13.73 -0.77
C VAL A 116 0.68 -13.53 -2.28
N PRO A 117 -0.10 -14.35 -3.02
CA PRO A 117 -0.21 -14.18 -4.46
C PRO A 117 -0.67 -12.75 -4.71
N LEU A 118 0.12 -11.98 -5.46
CA LEU A 118 -0.34 -10.75 -6.11
C LEU A 118 -1.51 -11.15 -7.00
N SER A 119 -2.72 -11.01 -6.47
CA SER A 119 -3.95 -11.63 -6.94
C SER A 119 -5.04 -10.57 -7.09
N SER A 120 -6.23 -10.97 -7.56
CA SER A 120 -7.43 -10.14 -7.60
C SER A 120 -7.78 -9.53 -6.23
N LEU A 121 -7.36 -10.17 -5.13
CA LEU A 121 -7.53 -9.65 -3.78
C LEU A 121 -6.74 -8.35 -3.55
N THR A 122 -5.48 -8.28 -4.01
CA THR A 122 -4.62 -7.10 -3.87
C THR A 122 -5.13 -5.92 -4.71
N VAL A 123 -5.77 -6.21 -5.86
CA VAL A 123 -6.44 -5.17 -6.67
C VAL A 123 -7.63 -4.59 -5.90
N ALA A 124 -8.46 -5.43 -5.27
CA ALA A 124 -9.56 -4.97 -4.44
C ALA A 124 -9.07 -4.13 -3.25
N GLU A 125 -8.00 -4.58 -2.57
CA GLU A 125 -7.37 -3.84 -1.47
C GLU A 125 -6.87 -2.46 -1.91
N ASN A 126 -6.17 -2.38 -3.05
CA ASN A 126 -5.69 -1.11 -3.59
C ASN A 126 -6.85 -0.17 -3.94
N ILE A 127 -7.94 -0.69 -4.52
CA ILE A 127 -9.13 0.12 -4.83
C ILE A 127 -9.76 0.68 -3.55
N ILE A 128 -9.88 -0.15 -2.51
CA ILE A 128 -10.39 0.29 -1.20
C ILE A 128 -9.50 1.39 -0.63
N MET A 129 -8.18 1.24 -0.67
CA MET A 129 -7.26 2.28 -0.20
C MET A 129 -7.30 3.56 -1.03
N ILE A 130 -7.49 3.48 -2.35
CA ILE A 130 -7.69 4.66 -3.21
C ILE A 130 -8.99 5.37 -2.82
N ALA A 131 -10.08 4.64 -2.59
CA ALA A 131 -11.36 5.22 -2.20
C ALA A 131 -11.26 5.95 -0.85
N MET A 132 -10.63 5.32 0.15
CA MET A 132 -10.41 5.95 1.46
C MET A 132 -9.49 7.17 1.37
N ALA A 133 -8.37 7.09 0.65
CA ALA A 133 -7.46 8.22 0.47
C ALA A 133 -8.15 9.40 -0.24
N THR A 134 -8.97 9.11 -1.26
CA THR A 134 -9.73 10.13 -1.99
C THR A 134 -10.76 10.82 -1.10
N TYR A 135 -11.51 10.04 -0.31
CA TYR A 135 -12.47 10.57 0.66
C TYR A 135 -11.79 11.49 1.69
N MET A 136 -10.64 11.05 2.21
CA MET A 136 -9.84 11.81 3.16
C MET A 136 -9.31 13.12 2.59
N ILE A 137 -8.89 13.13 1.31
CA ILE A 137 -8.46 14.35 0.61
C ILE A 137 -9.64 15.31 0.43
N ILE A 138 -10.82 14.81 0.03
CA ILE A 138 -12.02 15.63 -0.15
C ILE A 138 -12.48 16.25 1.17
N GLN A 139 -12.40 15.52 2.28
CA GLN A 139 -12.73 16.06 3.61
C GLN A 139 -11.75 17.13 4.10
N PHE A 140 -10.52 17.13 3.57
CA PHE A 140 -9.48 18.09 3.94
C PHE A 140 -9.52 19.36 3.08
N LEU A 141 -10.23 19.33 1.94
CA LEU A 141 -10.40 20.44 1.01
C LEU A 141 -11.55 21.35 1.45
#